data_AF-A0A2H6GVS6-F1
#
_entry.id   AF-A0A2H6GVS6-F1
#
_cell.length_a   1.000
_cell.length_b   1.000
_cell.length_c   1.000
_cell.angle_alpha   90.00
_cell.angle_beta   90.00
_cell.angle_gamma   90.00
#
_symmetry.space_group_name_H-M   'P 1'
#
loop_
_entity.id
_entity.type
_entity.pdbx_description
1 polymer ?
#
loop_
_entity_poly.entity_id
_entity_poly.type
_entity_poly.pdbx_seq_one_letter_code
_entity_poly.pdbx_strand_id
1 'polypeptide(L)'
;MSATKYVIQATKRDLGLMHNDDFGEVSFHLVMHLKDKKYPQPFDCIFKDTQEILPKIVEPKVKGRLKYLVGKGILVAFENNRSVPHEKINGKKIGSDSILFALSEEAKSRL
;
A
#
# COMPACT_ATOMS: atom_id res chain seq x y z
N MET A 1 31.85 -17.78 8.54
CA MET A 1 30.94 -17.02 9.43
C MET A 1 29.68 -16.72 8.64
N SER A 2 28.56 -17.38 8.97
CA SER A 2 27.29 -17.19 8.25
C SER A 2 26.55 -16.01 8.86
N ALA A 3 26.30 -14.97 8.08
CA ALA A 3 25.52 -13.82 8.50
C ALA A 3 24.05 -14.27 8.61
N THR A 4 23.61 -14.57 9.83
CA THR A 4 22.20 -14.69 10.17
C THR A 4 21.54 -13.35 9.87
N LYS A 5 20.98 -13.21 8.66
CA LYS A 5 20.23 -12.05 8.24
C LYS A 5 19.03 -11.97 9.18
N TYR A 6 19.04 -11.05 10.14
CA TYR A 6 17.86 -10.68 10.90
C TYR A 6 16.84 -10.15 9.90
N VAL A 7 16.02 -11.03 9.34
CA VAL A 7 14.82 -10.65 8.61
C VAL A 7 13.89 -10.11 9.68
N ILE A 8 13.87 -8.79 9.85
CA ILE A 8 12.74 -8.12 10.48
C ILE A 8 11.56 -8.43 9.55
N GLN A 9 10.83 -9.50 9.86
CA GLN A 9 9.52 -9.75 9.27
C GLN A 9 8.64 -8.65 9.82
N ALA A 10 8.47 -7.58 9.05
CA ALA A 10 7.38 -6.67 9.30
C ALA A 10 6.09 -7.47 9.46
N THR A 11 5.51 -7.46 10.65
CA THR A 11 4.29 -8.22 10.90
C THR A 11 3.07 -7.34 10.63
N LYS A 12 1.92 -7.95 10.32
CA LYS A 12 0.63 -7.24 10.22
C LYS A 12 0.36 -6.35 11.45
N ARG A 13 0.91 -6.71 12.62
CA ARG A 13 0.83 -5.93 13.86
C ARG A 13 1.67 -4.64 13.82
N ASP A 14 2.88 -4.68 13.27
CA ASP A 14 3.79 -3.51 13.21
C ASP A 14 3.25 -2.39 12.31
N LEU A 15 2.44 -2.78 11.32
CA LEU A 15 1.74 -1.86 10.42
C LEU A 15 0.34 -1.44 10.92
N GLY A 16 -0.10 -1.95 12.08
CA GLY A 16 -1.47 -1.69 12.57
C GLY A 16 -2.57 -2.31 11.69
N LEU A 17 -2.25 -3.36 10.92
CA LEU A 17 -3.13 -4.08 10.00
C LEU A 17 -3.65 -5.38 10.64
N MET A 18 -4.11 -5.31 11.91
CA MET A 18 -4.60 -6.48 12.65
C MET A 18 -6.02 -6.89 12.20
N HIS A 19 -6.07 -7.39 10.98
CA HIS A 19 -7.24 -7.94 10.29
C HIS A 19 -6.91 -9.39 9.91
N ASN A 20 -7.65 -10.35 10.48
CA ASN A 20 -7.46 -11.80 10.23
C ASN A 20 -8.28 -12.32 9.04
N ASP A 21 -8.92 -11.42 8.30
CA ASP A 21 -9.69 -11.65 7.08
C ASP A 21 -8.91 -11.20 5.83
N ASP A 22 -9.48 -11.45 4.65
CA ASP A 22 -8.95 -11.03 3.33
C ASP A 22 -8.51 -9.55 3.33
N PHE A 23 -9.11 -8.71 4.18
CA PHE A 23 -8.75 -7.30 4.36
C PHE A 23 -7.28 -7.11 4.77
N GLY A 24 -6.84 -7.81 5.82
CA GLY A 24 -5.50 -7.63 6.38
C GLY A 24 -4.43 -8.21 5.47
N GLU A 25 -4.76 -9.28 4.77
CA GLU A 25 -3.88 -9.90 3.78
C GLU A 25 -3.66 -8.99 2.56
N VAL A 26 -4.73 -8.45 1.97
CA VAL A 26 -4.60 -7.47 0.88
C VAL A 26 -3.78 -6.26 1.33
N SER A 27 -4.10 -5.70 2.50
CA SER A 27 -3.43 -4.50 3.00
C SER A 27 -1.94 -4.73 3.23
N PHE A 28 -1.58 -5.90 3.76
CA PHE A 28 -0.19 -6.30 3.98
C PHE A 28 0.56 -6.49 2.66
N HIS A 29 -0.03 -7.18 1.69
CA HIS A 29 0.59 -7.38 0.38
C HIS A 29 0.80 -6.05 -0.35
N LEU A 30 -0.16 -5.12 -0.27
CA LEU A 30 -0.02 -3.78 -0.83
C LEU A 30 1.18 -3.03 -0.23
N VAL A 31 1.38 -3.13 1.08
CA VAL A 31 2.52 -2.52 1.76
C VAL A 31 3.83 -3.20 1.35
N MET A 32 3.91 -4.53 1.41
CA MET A 32 5.10 -5.27 1.04
C MET A 32 5.48 -5.05 -0.44
N HIS A 33 4.50 -4.96 -1.32
CA HIS A 33 4.71 -4.66 -2.73
C HIS A 33 5.35 -3.28 -2.93
N LEU A 34 4.91 -2.28 -2.16
CA LEU A 34 5.42 -0.91 -2.25
C LEU A 34 6.74 -0.70 -1.49
N LYS A 35 7.15 -1.63 -0.61
CA LYS A 35 8.37 -1.55 0.22
C LYS A 35 9.62 -1.34 -0.64
N ASP A 36 9.76 -2.15 -1.68
CA ASP A 36 10.96 -2.18 -2.51
C ASP A 36 10.86 -1.27 -3.75
N LYS A 37 9.74 -0.56 -3.92
CA LYS A 37 9.53 0.32 -5.08
C LYS A 37 10.21 1.66 -4.85
N LYS A 38 11.22 1.92 -5.68
CA LYS A 38 11.94 3.20 -5.70
C LYS A 38 11.05 4.40 -6.06
N TYR A 39 9.94 4.15 -6.77
CA TYR A 39 9.04 5.19 -7.27
C TYR A 39 7.59 4.90 -6.87
N PRO A 40 6.79 5.95 -6.63
CA PRO A 40 5.34 5.81 -6.46
C PRO A 40 4.72 5.02 -7.62
N GLN A 41 3.88 4.04 -7.33
CA GLN A 41 3.25 3.16 -8.31
C GLN A 41 1.84 3.64 -8.65
N PRO A 42 1.42 3.59 -9.93
CA PRO A 42 0.05 3.88 -10.31
C PRO A 42 -0.90 2.77 -9.85
N PHE A 43 -2.20 3.08 -9.77
CA PHE A 43 -3.22 2.12 -9.35
C PHE A 43 -3.21 0.84 -10.19
N ASP A 44 -3.05 0.93 -11.50
CA ASP A 44 -3.16 -0.23 -12.39
C ASP A 44 -2.07 -1.28 -12.13
N CYS A 45 -0.83 -0.84 -11.87
CA CYS A 45 0.26 -1.73 -11.46
C CYS A 45 -0.07 -2.42 -10.14
N ILE A 46 -0.48 -1.64 -9.14
CA ILE A 46 -0.86 -2.15 -7.83
C ILE A 46 -2.00 -3.16 -7.94
N PHE A 47 -3.01 -2.85 -8.75
CA PHE A 47 -4.19 -3.70 -8.93
C PHE A 47 -3.83 -5.02 -9.58
N LYS A 48 -3.07 -4.99 -10.69
CA LYS A 48 -2.61 -6.19 -11.39
C LYS A 48 -1.81 -7.09 -10.45
N ASP A 49 -0.86 -6.53 -9.71
CA ASP A 49 -0.01 -7.30 -8.81
C ASP A 49 -0.83 -7.87 -7.63
N THR A 50 -1.85 -7.14 -7.17
CA THR A 50 -2.78 -7.66 -6.15
C THR A 50 -3.65 -8.78 -6.71
N GLN A 51 -4.06 -8.72 -7.98
CA GLN A 51 -4.82 -9.79 -8.64
C GLN A 51 -3.99 -11.06 -8.86
N GLU A 52 -2.68 -10.98 -9.06
CA GLU A 52 -1.83 -12.16 -9.16
C GLU A 52 -1.82 -12.98 -7.85
N ILE A 53 -1.87 -12.30 -6.70
CA ILE A 53 -1.90 -12.93 -5.37
C ILE A 53 -3.33 -13.33 -5.00
N LEU A 54 -4.31 -12.49 -5.33
CA LEU A 54 -5.72 -12.66 -5.00
C LEU A 54 -6.58 -12.55 -6.27
N PRO A 55 -6.68 -13.61 -7.09
CA PRO A 55 -7.31 -13.55 -8.42
C PRO A 55 -8.78 -13.11 -8.42
N LYS A 56 -9.48 -13.30 -7.29
CA LYS A 56 -10.89 -12.93 -7.13
C LYS A 56 -11.08 -11.50 -6.60
N ILE A 57 -10.00 -10.73 -6.40
CA ILE A 57 -10.12 -9.36 -5.91
C ILE A 57 -10.64 -8.43 -7.00
N VAL A 58 -11.58 -7.56 -6.60
CA VAL A 58 -12.21 -6.58 -7.47
C VAL A 58 -11.63 -5.19 -7.22
N GLU A 59 -11.54 -4.35 -8.27
CA GLU A 59 -10.97 -3.00 -8.16
C GLU A 59 -11.51 -2.17 -7.01
N PRO A 60 -12.84 -2.13 -6.73
CA PRO A 60 -13.37 -1.31 -5.65
C PRO A 60 -12.80 -1.70 -4.28
N LYS A 61 -12.50 -2.99 -4.07
CA LYS A 61 -11.86 -3.46 -2.85
C LYS A 61 -10.45 -2.88 -2.75
N VAL A 62 -9.62 -3.00 -3.79
CA VAL A 62 -8.24 -2.47 -3.78
C VAL A 62 -8.23 -0.95 -3.62
N LYS A 63 -9.10 -0.22 -4.33
CA LYS A 63 -9.26 1.24 -4.16
C LYS A 63 -9.63 1.61 -2.72
N GLY A 64 -10.57 0.87 -2.13
CA GLY A 64 -10.94 1.04 -0.73
C GLY A 64 -9.77 0.80 0.24
N ARG A 65 -8.90 -0.18 -0.04
CA ARG A 65 -7.70 -0.44 0.77
C ARG A 65 -6.65 0.64 0.63
N LEU A 66 -6.41 1.14 -0.58
CA LEU A 66 -5.50 2.27 -0.79
C LEU A 66 -5.96 3.51 -0.02
N LYS A 67 -7.26 3.85 -0.09
CA LYS A 67 -7.83 4.95 0.71
C LYS A 67 -7.62 4.74 2.21
N TYR A 68 -7.88 3.53 2.70
CA TYR A 68 -7.68 3.19 4.10
C TYR A 68 -6.21 3.35 4.52
N LEU A 69 -5.28 2.79 3.75
CA LEU A 69 -3.85 2.85 4.05
C LEU A 69 -3.30 4.28 4.00
N VAL A 70 -3.78 5.11 3.07
CA VAL A 70 -3.48 6.55 3.04
C VAL A 70 -4.06 7.26 4.26
N GLY A 71 -5.29 6.94 4.65
CA GLY A 71 -5.93 7.48 5.86
C GLY A 71 -5.22 7.07 7.15
N LYS A 72 -4.50 5.93 7.15
CA LYS A 72 -3.64 5.48 8.26
C LYS A 72 -2.24 6.09 8.23
N GLY A 73 -1.91 6.90 7.23
CA GLY A 73 -0.56 7.44 7.05
C GLY A 73 0.47 6.39 6.64
N ILE A 74 0.04 5.19 6.27
CA ILE A 74 0.93 4.11 5.82
C ILE A 74 1.36 4.38 4.38
N LEU A 75 0.41 4.80 3.53
CA LEU A 75 0.70 5.22 2.16
C LEU A 75 0.61 6.72 2.02
N VAL A 76 1.41 7.26 1.12
CA VAL A 76 1.30 8.63 0.60
C VAL A 76 0.85 8.52 -0.85
N ALA A 77 -0.17 9.28 -1.20
CA ALA A 77 -0.62 9.42 -2.58
C ALA A 77 -0.04 10.69 -3.19
N PHE A 78 0.31 10.65 -4.47
CA PHE A 78 0.90 11.74 -5.22
C PHE A 78 0.07 12.02 -6.46
N GLU A 79 -0.17 13.30 -6.74
CA GLU A 79 -0.77 13.78 -7.98
C GLU A 79 0.09 14.92 -8.51
N ASN A 80 0.50 14.87 -9.77
CA ASN A 80 1.41 15.85 -10.37
C ASN A 80 2.68 16.08 -9.52
N ASN A 81 3.29 15.00 -9.01
CA ASN A 81 4.46 15.01 -8.12
C ASN A 81 4.27 15.74 -6.77
N ARG A 82 3.02 16.01 -6.36
CA ARG A 82 2.70 16.59 -5.06
C ARG A 82 1.93 15.60 -4.21
N SER A 83 2.28 15.51 -2.93
CA SER A 83 1.54 14.67 -1.98
C SER A 83 0.10 15.17 -1.84
N VAL A 84 -0.86 14.26 -1.95
CA VAL A 84 -2.28 14.55 -1.77
C VAL A 84 -2.65 14.26 -0.31
N PRO A 85 -3.16 15.25 0.44
CA PRO A 85 -3.67 15.04 1.79
C PRO A 85 -4.77 13.96 1.81
N HIS A 86 -4.78 13.11 2.84
CA HIS A 86 -5.74 12.00 2.93
C HIS A 86 -7.21 12.46 2.89
N GLU A 87 -7.52 13.64 3.44
CA GLU A 87 -8.86 14.25 3.40
C GLU A 87 -9.32 14.53 1.96
N LYS A 88 -8.38 14.85 1.06
CA LYS A 88 -8.63 15.11 -0.36
C LYS A 88 -8.65 13.83 -1.21
N ILE A 89 -8.09 12.73 -0.71
CA ILE A 89 -8.10 11.42 -1.38
C ILE A 89 -9.50 10.79 -1.33
N ASN A 90 -10.23 10.97 -0.23
CA ASN A 90 -11.55 10.32 -0.07
C ASN A 90 -12.56 10.77 -1.14
N GLY A 91 -12.51 12.05 -1.56
CA GLY A 91 -13.30 12.59 -2.66
C GLY A 91 -12.73 12.38 -4.07
N LYS A 92 -11.50 11.84 -4.20
CA LYS A 92 -10.86 11.61 -5.50
C LYS A 92 -11.21 10.24 -6.07
N LYS A 93 -11.39 10.21 -7.40
CA LYS A 93 -11.44 8.98 -8.19
C LYS A 93 -10.01 8.43 -8.27
N ILE A 94 -9.78 7.29 -7.63
CA ILE A 94 -8.56 6.50 -7.78
C ILE A 94 -8.81 5.54 -8.93
N GLY A 95 -8.05 5.65 -10.02
CA GLY A 95 -8.25 4.84 -11.23
C GLY A 95 -7.75 5.50 -12.51
N SER A 96 -6.73 6.36 -12.40
CA SER A 96 -6.09 7.02 -13.53
C SER A 96 -4.62 7.25 -13.17
N ASP A 97 -3.73 7.24 -14.17
CA ASP A 97 -2.29 7.50 -14.04
C ASP A 97 -1.93 8.78 -13.28
N SER A 98 -2.92 9.64 -13.04
CA SER A 98 -2.79 10.88 -12.28
C SER A 98 -2.54 10.68 -10.79
N ILE A 99 -2.86 9.52 -10.18
CA ILE A 99 -2.58 9.27 -8.76
C ILE A 99 -1.63 8.09 -8.61
N LEU A 100 -0.46 8.37 -8.05
CA LEU A 100 0.55 7.39 -7.68
C LEU A 100 0.55 7.15 -6.17
N PHE A 101 0.98 5.98 -5.73
CA PHE A 101 1.03 5.60 -4.32
C PHE A 101 2.44 5.11 -3.96
N ALA A 102 2.95 5.56 -2.82
CA ALA A 102 4.16 5.02 -2.22
C ALA A 102 3.95 4.79 -0.73
N LEU A 103 4.81 4.01 -0.10
CA LEU A 103 4.88 3.99 1.35
C LEU A 103 5.35 5.33 1.90
N SER A 104 4.77 5.73 3.02
CA SER A 104 5.30 6.85 3.80
C SER A 104 6.68 6.49 4.36
N GLU A 105 7.55 7.49 4.50
CA GLU A 105 8.87 7.30 5.12
C GLU A 105 8.73 6.76 6.55
N GLU A 106 7.67 7.15 7.26
CA GLU A 106 7.35 6.63 8.59
C GLU A 106 7.02 5.13 8.56
N ALA A 107 6.20 4.67 7.60
CA ALA A 107 5.93 3.24 7.44
C ALA A 107 7.18 2.47 7.01
N LYS A 108 8.00 3.01 6.11
CA LYS A 108 9.28 2.39 5.70
C LYS A 108 10.23 2.22 6.87
N SER A 109 10.33 3.20 7.77
CA SER A 109 11.20 3.12 8.95
C SER A 109 10.75 2.07 9.97
N ARG A 110 9.49 1.62 9.92
CA ARG A 110 8.95 0.58 10.79
C ARG A 110 9.06 -0.83 10.17
N LEU A 111 9.39 -0.93 8.89
CA LEU A 111 9.43 -2.14 8.06
C LEU A 111 10.84 -2.70 7.87
#